data_AF-A0A1X2GQW0-F1
#
_entry.id   AF-A0A1X2GQW0-F1
#
_cell.length_a   1.000
_cell.length_b   1.000
_cell.length_c   1.000
_cell.angle_alpha   90.00
_cell.angle_beta   90.00
_cell.angle_gamma   90.00
#
_symmetry.space_group_name_H-M   'P 1'
#
loop_
_entity.id
_entity.type
_entity.pdbx_description
1 polymer ?
#
loop_
_entity_poly.entity_id
_entity_poly.type
_entity_poly.pdbx_seq_one_letter_code
_entity_poly.pdbx_strand_id
1 'polypeptide(L)'
;MATDSSEDAFSILLDDTDEFLPAVEKILKEIFAKFDKDNDNVWSTEELQAFAKATNGDSLDSNSLQDIAESFDVDDKNRLTSRGFYEMMHLQTLSDPEETLSDLKKHGYEDQLKK
;
A
#
# COMPACT_ATOMS: atom_id res chain seq x y z
N MET A 1 -13.03 3.60 24.87
CA MET A 1 -14.04 3.42 23.81
C MET A 1 -13.54 4.17 22.60
N ALA A 2 -12.81 3.49 21.73
CA ALA A 2 -12.32 4.00 20.44
C ALA A 2 -12.43 2.87 19.40
N THR A 3 -13.49 2.07 19.49
CA THR A 3 -13.66 0.86 18.69
C THR A 3 -14.52 1.09 17.44
N ASP A 4 -15.16 2.25 17.30
CA ASP A 4 -16.11 2.52 16.22
C ASP A 4 -15.38 2.86 14.89
N SER A 5 -14.35 3.70 14.94
CA SER A 5 -13.70 4.22 13.73
C SER A 5 -12.81 3.21 12.99
N SER A 6 -12.14 2.30 13.71
CA SER A 6 -11.28 1.29 13.08
C SER A 6 -12.09 0.14 12.48
N GLU A 7 -13.20 -0.27 13.11
CA GLU A 7 -14.14 -1.24 12.54
C GLU A 7 -14.77 -0.70 11.24
N ASP A 8 -15.09 0.60 11.19
CA ASP A 8 -15.54 1.28 9.98
C ASP A 8 -14.46 1.26 8.89
N ALA A 9 -13.21 1.58 9.23
CA ALA A 9 -12.11 1.56 8.27
C ALA A 9 -11.85 0.16 7.71
N PHE A 10 -11.85 -0.88 8.54
CA PHE A 10 -11.72 -2.26 8.09
C PHE A 10 -12.82 -2.62 7.09
N SER A 11 -14.09 -2.31 7.37
CA SER A 11 -15.20 -2.65 6.48
C SER A 11 -15.19 -1.93 5.12
N ILE A 12 -14.43 -0.84 5.01
CA ILE A 12 -14.21 -0.08 3.76
C ILE A 12 -13.02 -0.65 2.98
N LEU A 13 -12.06 -1.27 3.66
CA LEU A 13 -10.80 -1.73 3.07
C LEU A 13 -10.79 -3.23 2.76
N LEU A 14 -11.28 -4.04 3.69
CA LEU A 14 -11.21 -5.51 3.67
C LEU A 14 -12.60 -6.15 3.71
N ASP A 15 -12.68 -7.40 3.26
CA ASP A 15 -13.84 -8.27 3.45
C ASP A 15 -13.77 -9.06 4.77
N ASP A 16 -14.72 -9.98 4.99
CA ASP A 16 -14.80 -10.81 6.19
C ASP A 16 -13.72 -11.90 6.27
N THR A 17 -12.91 -12.04 5.22
CA THR A 17 -11.74 -12.92 5.16
C THR A 17 -10.42 -12.17 5.28
N ASP A 18 -10.48 -10.88 5.64
CA ASP A 18 -9.36 -9.95 5.70
C ASP A 18 -8.72 -9.68 4.32
N GLU A 19 -9.36 -10.03 3.20
CA GLU A 19 -8.85 -9.74 1.86
C GLU A 19 -9.30 -8.36 1.38
N PHE A 20 -8.50 -7.70 0.54
CA PHE A 20 -8.87 -6.37 0.02
C PHE A 20 -10.16 -6.42 -0.80
N LEU A 21 -11.07 -5.48 -0.55
CA LEU A 21 -12.26 -5.34 -1.39
C LEU A 21 -11.86 -5.04 -2.85
N PRO A 22 -12.64 -5.47 -3.86
CA PRO A 22 -12.28 -5.29 -5.27
C PRO A 22 -12.01 -3.83 -5.68
N ALA A 23 -12.70 -2.86 -5.05
CA ALA A 23 -12.45 -1.45 -5.26
C ALA A 23 -11.06 -1.03 -4.77
N VAL A 24 -10.65 -1.55 -3.62
CA VAL A 24 -9.37 -1.27 -2.98
C VAL A 24 -8.24 -1.94 -3.77
N GLU A 25 -8.41 -3.18 -4.21
CA GLU A 25 -7.44 -3.81 -5.13
C GLU A 25 -7.22 -2.95 -6.38
N LYS A 26 -8.31 -2.47 -7.00
CA LYS A 26 -8.21 -1.62 -8.19
C LYS A 26 -7.41 -0.34 -7.90
N ILE A 27 -7.64 0.29 -6.75
CA ILE A 27 -6.86 1.44 -6.30
C ILE A 27 -5.38 1.08 -6.10
N LEU A 28 -5.08 -0.04 -5.44
CA LEU A 28 -3.70 -0.50 -5.22
C LEU A 28 -2.98 -0.80 -6.54
N LYS A 29 -3.66 -1.44 -7.51
CA LYS A 29 -3.15 -1.61 -8.89
C LYS A 29 -2.83 -0.26 -9.54
N GLU A 30 -3.71 0.73 -9.42
CA GLU A 30 -3.50 2.07 -9.99
C GLU A 30 -2.33 2.80 -9.31
N ILE A 31 -2.19 2.69 -7.99
CA ILE A 31 -1.05 3.26 -7.25
C ILE A 31 0.25 2.58 -7.70
N PHE A 32 0.28 1.25 -7.77
CA PHE A 32 1.45 0.51 -8.20
C PHE A 32 1.94 0.98 -9.57
N ALA A 33 1.04 0.99 -10.56
CA ALA A 33 1.32 1.43 -11.92
C ALA A 33 1.68 2.92 -12.03
N LYS A 34 1.18 3.78 -11.12
CA LYS A 34 1.51 5.22 -11.11
C LYS A 34 2.97 5.47 -10.74
N PHE A 35 3.55 4.66 -9.86
CA PHE A 35 4.92 4.84 -9.39
C PHE A 35 5.95 3.99 -10.15
N ASP A 36 5.53 2.90 -10.79
CA ASP A 36 6.34 2.16 -11.78
C ASP A 36 6.56 3.02 -13.03
N LYS A 37 7.71 3.69 -13.12
CA LYS A 37 8.01 4.68 -14.17
C LYS A 37 8.54 4.03 -15.43
N ASP A 38 9.30 2.95 -15.30
CA ASP A 38 9.83 2.23 -16.44
C ASP A 38 8.89 1.11 -16.95
N ASN A 39 7.78 0.86 -16.24
CA ASN A 39 6.72 -0.09 -16.57
C ASN A 39 7.22 -1.54 -16.65
N ASP A 40 8.17 -1.90 -15.79
CA ASP A 40 8.72 -3.25 -15.74
C ASP A 40 8.01 -4.18 -14.75
N ASN A 41 6.95 -3.68 -14.09
CA ASN A 41 6.12 -4.34 -13.08
C ASN A 41 6.84 -4.68 -11.77
N VAL A 42 7.96 -4.02 -11.49
CA VAL A 42 8.57 -3.99 -10.16
C VAL A 42 8.91 -2.55 -9.78
N TRP A 43 9.16 -2.30 -8.50
CA TRP A 43 9.65 -1.01 -8.03
C TRP A 43 11.12 -1.10 -7.69
N SER A 44 11.92 -0.32 -8.42
CA SER A 44 13.26 0.05 -8.01
C SER A 44 13.25 0.80 -6.66
N THR A 45 14.42 0.92 -6.03
CA THR A 45 14.60 1.72 -4.82
C THR A 45 14.09 3.15 -5.03
N GLU A 46 14.35 3.74 -6.19
CA GLU A 46 13.92 5.10 -6.52
C GLU A 46 12.39 5.24 -6.60
N GLU A 47 11.69 4.25 -7.15
CA GLU A 47 10.23 4.25 -7.28
C GLU A 47 9.55 3.99 -5.94
N LEU A 48 10.06 3.03 -5.16
CA LEU A 48 9.62 2.80 -3.79
C LEU A 48 9.81 4.05 -2.92
N GLN A 49 10.93 4.74 -3.06
CA GLN A 49 11.19 6.02 -2.37
C GLN A 49 10.22 7.12 -2.82
N ALA A 50 9.90 7.18 -4.10
CA ALA A 50 8.93 8.13 -4.63
C ALA A 50 7.52 7.86 -4.06
N PHE A 51 7.13 6.59 -3.95
CA PHE A 51 5.89 6.18 -3.28
C PHE A 51 5.90 6.58 -1.81
N ALA A 52 6.94 6.20 -1.05
CA ALA A 52 7.05 6.50 0.38
C ALA A 52 6.95 8.00 0.66
N LYS A 53 7.65 8.83 -0.13
CA LYS A 53 7.58 10.29 0.01
C LYS A 53 6.21 10.85 -0.32
N ALA A 54 5.51 10.29 -1.30
CA ALA A 54 4.18 10.74 -1.69
C ALA A 54 3.10 10.37 -0.66
N THR A 55 3.27 9.26 0.04
CA THR A 55 2.31 8.75 1.03
C THR A 55 2.61 9.27 2.43
N ASN A 56 3.86 9.14 2.88
CA ASN A 56 4.28 9.44 4.26
C ASN A 56 4.94 10.82 4.41
N GLY A 57 5.17 11.53 3.30
CA GLY A 57 5.86 12.82 3.28
C GLY A 57 7.39 12.74 3.33
N ASP A 58 7.95 11.58 3.67
CA ASP A 58 9.39 11.37 3.82
C ASP A 58 9.87 10.09 3.12
N SER A 59 11.18 10.07 2.86
CA SER A 59 11.87 8.90 2.30
C SER A 59 12.12 7.83 3.37
N LEU A 60 12.17 6.57 2.94
CA LEU A 60 12.58 5.45 3.78
C LEU A 60 14.08 5.53 4.08
N ASP A 61 14.49 5.14 5.28
CA ASP A 61 15.91 4.97 5.59
C ASP A 61 16.44 3.62 5.05
N SER A 62 17.77 3.45 5.09
CA SER A 62 18.42 2.23 4.60
C SER A 62 17.95 0.95 5.31
N ASN A 63 17.60 1.03 6.59
CA ASN A 63 17.14 -0.12 7.34
C ASN A 63 15.73 -0.51 6.89
N SER A 64 14.84 0.47 6.73
CA SER A 64 13.48 0.26 6.25
C SER A 64 13.44 -0.33 4.83
N LEU A 65 14.33 0.11 3.94
CA LEU A 65 14.49 -0.47 2.61
C LEU A 65 14.94 -1.93 2.68
N GLN A 66 15.87 -2.24 3.59
CA GLN A 66 16.35 -3.61 3.79
C GLN A 66 15.25 -4.50 4.39
N ASP A 67 14.52 -4.00 5.39
CA ASP A 67 13.40 -4.71 6.01
C ASP A 67 12.32 -5.06 4.97
N ILE A 68 12.01 -4.15 4.05
CA ILE A 68 11.09 -4.41 2.94
C ILE A 68 11.61 -5.54 2.03
N ALA A 69 12.88 -5.50 1.64
CA ALA A 69 13.48 -6.52 0.78
C ALA A 69 13.59 -7.90 1.45
N GLU A 70 13.68 -7.94 2.78
CA GLU A 70 13.73 -9.19 3.56
C GLU A 70 12.35 -9.74 3.89
N SER A 71 11.32 -8.88 3.95
CA SER A 71 9.97 -9.26 4.43
C SER A 71 8.96 -9.54 3.31
N PHE A 72 9.16 -8.99 2.12
CA PHE A 72 8.17 -9.04 1.03
C PHE A 72 8.74 -9.62 -0.26
N ASP A 73 7.84 -10.00 -1.18
CA ASP A 73 8.23 -10.53 -2.47
C ASP A 73 9.02 -9.50 -3.31
N VAL A 74 10.25 -9.87 -3.67
CA VAL A 74 11.17 -9.09 -4.50
C VAL A 74 11.70 -9.92 -5.67
N ASP A 75 12.15 -9.25 -6.73
CA ASP A 75 12.84 -9.90 -7.84
C ASP A 75 14.29 -10.31 -7.50
N ASP A 76 15.00 -10.87 -8.48
CA ASP A 76 16.39 -11.30 -8.34
C ASP A 76 17.39 -10.14 -8.09
N LYS A 77 16.92 -8.89 -8.15
CA LYS A 77 17.67 -7.66 -7.90
C LYS A 77 17.17 -6.90 -6.67
N ASN A 78 16.37 -7.54 -5.81
CA ASN A 78 15.75 -6.95 -4.62
C ASN A 78 14.81 -5.77 -4.91
N ARG A 79 14.17 -5.76 -6.09
CA ARG A 79 13.15 -4.76 -6.45
C ARG A 79 11.78 -5.29 -6.05
N LEU A 80 10.95 -4.44 -5.44
CA LEU A 80 9.67 -4.84 -4.88
C LEU A 80 8.69 -5.22 -6.00
N THR A 81 8.16 -6.43 -6.00
CA THR A 81 7.19 -6.83 -7.02
C THR A 81 5.82 -6.26 -6.71
N SER A 82 4.91 -6.30 -7.70
CA SER A 82 3.49 -6.01 -7.42
C SER A 82 2.94 -6.87 -6.29
N ARG A 83 3.30 -8.15 -6.21
CA ARG A 83 2.89 -9.02 -5.10
C ARG A 83 3.44 -8.52 -3.76
N GLY A 84 4.73 -8.18 -3.69
CA GLY A 84 5.35 -7.69 -2.46
C GLY A 84 4.73 -6.37 -2.00
N PHE A 85 4.38 -5.49 -2.93
CA PHE A 85 3.63 -4.26 -2.62
C PHE A 85 2.26 -4.57 -2.01
N TYR A 86 1.52 -5.55 -2.56
CA TYR A 86 0.23 -5.96 -1.99
C TYR A 86 0.38 -6.55 -0.59
N GLU A 87 1.38 -7.42 -0.37
CA GLU A 87 1.68 -8.00 0.95
C GLU A 87 2.01 -6.90 1.97
N MET A 88 2.80 -5.89 1.57
CA MET A 88 3.14 -4.74 2.40
C MET A 88 1.89 -3.91 2.77
N MET A 89 1.07 -3.56 1.78
CA MET A 89 -0.16 -2.81 2.01
C MET A 89 -1.14 -3.57 2.89
N HIS A 90 -1.23 -4.89 2.73
CA HIS A 90 -2.09 -5.76 3.53
C HIS A 90 -1.67 -5.77 4.99
N LEU A 91 -0.38 -6.00 5.26
CA LEU A 91 0.17 -5.98 6.62
C LEU A 91 -0.01 -4.62 7.31
N GLN A 92 0.19 -3.52 6.57
CA GLN A 92 -0.07 -2.17 7.07
C GLN A 92 -1.56 -1.98 7.38
N THR A 93 -2.46 -2.43 6.51
CA THR A 93 -3.92 -2.30 6.71
C THR A 93 -4.40 -3.09 7.92
N LEU A 94 -3.86 -4.28 8.15
CA LEU A 94 -4.19 -5.08 9.33
C LEU A 94 -3.70 -4.44 10.63
N SER A 95 -2.61 -3.67 10.57
CA SER A 95 -2.03 -2.99 11.74
C SER A 95 -2.68 -1.63 12.00
N ASP A 96 -2.96 -0.86 10.96
CA ASP A 96 -3.51 0.49 11.01
C ASP A 96 -4.40 0.77 9.77
N PRO A 97 -5.67 0.31 9.80
CA PRO A 97 -6.60 0.53 8.70
C PRO A 97 -7.01 2.00 8.57
N GLU A 98 -6.97 2.78 9.67
CA GLU A 98 -7.35 4.19 9.65
C GLU A 98 -6.34 5.02 8.88
N GLU A 99 -5.03 4.80 9.11
CA GLU A 99 -4.00 5.49 8.35
C GLU A 99 -4.03 5.07 6.87
N THR A 100 -4.23 3.78 6.59
CA THR A 100 -4.38 3.31 5.20
C THR A 100 -5.55 4.00 4.50
N LEU A 101 -6.72 4.07 5.15
CA LEU A 101 -7.89 4.75 4.59
C LEU A 101 -7.64 6.25 4.39
N SER A 102 -6.95 6.89 5.34
CA SER A 102 -6.55 8.30 5.27
C SER A 102 -5.66 8.54 4.06
N ASP A 103 -4.66 7.71 3.83
CA ASP A 103 -3.74 7.82 2.70
C ASP A 103 -4.43 7.64 1.36
N LEU A 104 -5.31 6.63 1.22
CA LEU A 104 -6.08 6.46 -0.01
C LEU A 104 -6.95 7.70 -0.33
N LYS A 105 -7.55 8.32 0.69
CA LYS A 105 -8.29 9.58 0.54
C LYS A 105 -7.38 10.74 0.15
N LYS A 106 -6.20 10.89 0.77
CA LYS A 106 -5.19 11.92 0.41
C LYS A 106 -4.74 11.79 -1.05
N HIS A 107 -4.64 10.56 -1.57
CA HIS A 107 -4.32 10.29 -2.97
C HIS A 107 -5.48 10.50 -3.96
N GLY A 108 -6.68 10.88 -3.46
CA GLY A 108 -7.84 11.23 -4.28
C GLY A 108 -8.77 10.06 -4.60
N TYR A 109 -8.65 8.93 -3.90
CA TYR A 109 -9.46 7.74 -4.15
C TYR A 109 -10.77 7.69 -3.36
N GLU A 110 -11.15 8.77 -2.68
CA GLU A 110 -12.36 8.81 -1.85
C GLU A 110 -13.63 8.40 -2.60
N ASP A 111 -13.78 8.82 -3.86
CA ASP A 111 -14.95 8.45 -4.67
C ASP A 111 -14.93 7.01 -5.14
N GLN A 112 -13.75 6.39 -5.27
CA GLN A 112 -13.62 4.97 -5.64
C GLN A 112 -13.86 4.03 -4.45
N LEU A 113 -13.75 4.54 -3.21
CA LEU A 113 -14.03 3.81 -1.97
C LEU A 113 -15.52 3.74 -1.63
N LYS A 114 -16.37 4.55 -2.29
CA LYS A 114 -17.82 4.54 -2.08
C LYS A 114 -18.44 3.36 -2.85
N LYS A 115 -19.16 2.50 -2.12
CA LYS A 115 -20.01 1.43 -2.69
C LYS A 115 -21.11 1.99 -3.58
#